data_AF-A0A7M3XWS8-F1
#
_entry.id   AF-A0A7M3XWS8-F1
#
_cell.length_a   1.000
_cell.length_b   1.000
_cell.length_c   1.000
_cell.angle_alpha   90.00
_cell.angle_beta   90.00
_cell.angle_gamma   90.00
#
_symmetry.space_group_name_H-M   'P 1'
#
loop_
_entity.id
_entity.type
_entity.pdbx_description
1 polymer ?
#
loop_
_entity_poly.entity_id
_entity_poly.type
_entity_poly.pdbx_seq_one_letter_code
_entity_poly.pdbx_strand_id
1 'polypeptide(L)'
;MEPAEVWGERWAAMNAPIARQYMTAATRSQSLVCLAADRTKMSGLLALIRSVGPSLAALKTHVDVVEDWTSEGWAEVRAAADEVDLLLFEDRKFADIGGITQKQMHGLYGIADWADLVTAHLISGPDIVDGCMAAWADVGRNGGVLLLAQMSSRGNLLAGPYSDAVVAHGR
;
A
#
# COMPACT_ATOMS: atom_id res chain seq x y z
N MET A 1 6.32 21.73 10.50
CA MET A 1 5.24 22.25 9.63
C MET A 1 4.10 21.28 9.79
N GLU A 2 2.94 21.74 10.22
CA GLU A 2 1.83 20.83 10.50
C GLU A 2 1.19 20.35 9.18
N PRO A 3 0.79 19.07 9.05
CA PRO A 3 0.16 18.57 7.81
C PRO A 3 -1.06 19.40 7.38
N ALA A 4 -1.83 19.92 8.33
CA ALA A 4 -2.97 20.79 8.06
C ALA A 4 -2.58 22.08 7.32
N GLU A 5 -1.43 22.66 7.64
CA GLU A 5 -0.94 23.89 7.00
C GLU A 5 -0.43 23.61 5.59
N VAL A 6 0.25 22.48 5.37
CA VAL A 6 0.79 22.08 4.06
C VAL A 6 -0.31 21.74 3.08
N TRP A 7 -1.29 20.98 3.52
CA TRP A 7 -2.30 20.39 2.66
C TRP A 7 -3.62 21.17 2.62
N GLY A 8 -3.83 22.09 3.57
CA GLY A 8 -4.98 23.00 3.61
C GLY A 8 -6.33 22.28 3.48
N GLU A 9 -7.12 22.69 2.48
CA GLU A 9 -8.45 22.15 2.21
C GLU A 9 -8.45 20.63 2.03
N ARG A 10 -7.41 20.06 1.40
CA ARG A 10 -7.32 18.60 1.21
C ARG A 10 -7.24 17.88 2.55
N TRP A 11 -6.55 18.45 3.55
CA TRP A 11 -6.49 17.87 4.89
C TRP A 11 -7.81 18.03 5.63
N ALA A 12 -8.48 19.18 5.48
CA ALA A 12 -9.78 19.43 6.11
C ALA A 12 -10.85 18.46 5.58
N ALA A 13 -10.87 18.21 4.27
CA ALA A 13 -11.86 17.35 3.62
C ALA A 13 -11.55 15.83 3.71
N MET A 14 -10.36 15.44 4.17
CA MET A 14 -9.95 14.02 4.15
C MET A 14 -10.50 13.23 5.33
N ASN A 15 -11.39 12.28 5.08
CA ASN A 15 -11.93 11.42 6.14
C ASN A 15 -11.18 10.08 6.27
N ALA A 16 -10.47 9.64 5.22
CA ALA A 16 -9.75 8.37 5.23
C ALA A 16 -8.49 8.45 6.12
N PRO A 17 -8.38 7.64 7.20
CA PRO A 17 -7.22 7.67 8.10
C PRO A 17 -5.89 7.41 7.38
N ILE A 18 -5.87 6.44 6.47
CA ILE A 18 -4.67 6.09 5.69
C ILE A 18 -4.20 7.25 4.79
N ALA A 19 -5.12 8.03 4.23
CA ALA A 19 -4.77 9.20 3.44
C ALA A 19 -4.16 10.30 4.33
N ARG A 20 -4.68 10.50 5.54
CA ARG A 20 -4.06 11.40 6.53
C ARG A 20 -2.67 10.92 6.93
N GLN A 21 -2.46 9.62 7.12
CA GLN A 21 -1.14 9.05 7.39
C GLN A 21 -0.15 9.35 6.25
N TYR A 22 -0.56 9.15 4.99
CA TYR A 22 0.29 9.51 3.84
C TYR A 22 0.60 11.01 3.80
N MET A 23 -0.39 11.87 4.02
CA MET A 23 -0.21 13.32 4.05
C MET A 23 0.75 13.76 5.17
N THR A 24 0.68 13.11 6.33
CA THR A 24 1.63 13.30 7.43
C THR A 24 3.02 12.85 7.02
N ALA A 25 3.17 11.66 6.44
CA ALA A 25 4.47 11.13 6.02
C ALA A 25 5.14 12.00 4.95
N ALA A 26 4.34 12.49 4.00
CA ALA A 26 4.79 13.42 2.97
C ALA A 26 5.21 14.78 3.54
N THR A 27 4.49 15.28 4.54
CA THR A 27 4.84 16.53 5.23
C THR A 27 6.15 16.40 6.00
N ARG A 28 6.32 15.31 6.75
CA ARG A 28 7.54 15.01 7.50
C ARG A 28 8.75 14.90 6.58
N SER A 29 8.65 14.10 5.51
CA SER A 29 9.74 13.87 4.55
C SER A 29 9.96 15.01 3.55
N GLN A 30 9.06 16.02 3.54
CA GLN A 30 8.98 17.06 2.50
C GLN A 30 9.00 16.47 1.08
N SER A 31 8.34 15.33 0.91
CA SER A 31 8.43 14.51 -0.29
C SER A 31 7.08 13.87 -0.61
N LEU A 32 6.75 13.79 -1.89
CA LEU A 32 5.62 13.00 -2.39
C LEU A 32 6.07 11.68 -3.01
N VAL A 33 7.36 11.36 -2.91
CA VAL A 33 7.95 10.20 -3.58
C VAL A 33 7.46 8.92 -2.90
N CYS A 34 6.87 8.06 -3.72
CA CYS A 34 6.71 6.64 -3.45
C CYS A 34 7.76 5.88 -4.27
N LEU A 35 8.66 5.18 -3.60
CA LEU A 35 9.74 4.46 -4.28
C LEU A 35 9.36 3.00 -4.53
N ALA A 36 9.46 2.55 -5.79
CA ALA A 36 9.37 1.14 -6.14
C ALA A 36 10.65 0.40 -5.75
N ALA A 37 10.58 -0.39 -4.69
CA ALA A 37 11.71 -1.12 -4.12
C ALA A 37 11.71 -2.59 -4.58
N ASP A 38 11.91 -2.80 -5.87
CA ASP A 38 11.92 -4.14 -6.48
C ASP A 38 13.26 -4.88 -6.19
N ARG A 39 13.53 -5.11 -4.90
CA ARG A 39 14.69 -5.86 -4.39
C ARG A 39 14.28 -7.30 -4.13
N THR A 40 15.14 -8.24 -4.49
CA THR A 40 14.89 -9.69 -4.29
C THR A 40 15.44 -10.23 -2.97
N LYS A 41 16.09 -9.38 -2.15
CA LYS A 41 16.67 -9.74 -0.85
C LYS A 41 16.26 -8.76 0.24
N MET A 42 15.91 -9.25 1.43
CA MET A 42 15.52 -8.40 2.58
C MET A 42 16.63 -7.43 3.00
N SER A 43 17.90 -7.87 2.95
CA SER A 43 19.05 -7.00 3.24
C SER A 43 19.12 -5.78 2.32
N GLY A 44 18.74 -5.93 1.04
CA GLY A 44 18.67 -4.83 0.09
C GLY A 44 17.52 -3.86 0.38
N LEU A 45 16.39 -4.35 0.88
CA LEU A 45 15.27 -3.50 1.33
C LEU A 45 15.67 -2.70 2.58
N LEU A 46 16.27 -3.34 3.57
CA LEU A 46 16.74 -2.67 4.79
C LEU A 46 17.77 -1.58 4.50
N ALA A 47 18.75 -1.88 3.63
CA ALA A 47 19.73 -0.87 3.21
C ALA A 47 19.08 0.32 2.49
N LEU A 48 18.04 0.07 1.68
CA LEU A 48 17.29 1.11 0.99
C LEU A 48 16.50 1.99 1.97
N ILE A 49 15.76 1.39 2.90
CA ILE A 49 15.01 2.12 3.94
C ILE A 49 15.96 2.99 4.77
N ARG A 50 17.08 2.44 5.24
CA ARG A 50 18.04 3.21 6.06
C ARG A 50 18.72 4.35 5.30
N SER A 51 18.91 4.21 4.00
CA SER A 51 19.60 5.22 3.19
C SER A 51 18.69 6.35 2.71
N VAL A 52 17.48 6.01 2.23
CA VAL A 52 16.58 6.98 1.59
C VAL A 52 15.21 7.10 2.26
N GLY A 53 14.85 6.20 3.17
CA GLY A 53 13.54 6.19 3.86
C GLY A 53 13.10 7.53 4.45
N PRO A 54 13.97 8.31 5.13
CA PRO A 54 13.62 9.64 5.63
C PRO A 54 13.15 10.64 4.55
N SER A 55 13.52 10.42 3.29
CA SER A 55 13.16 11.27 2.13
C SER A 55 11.97 10.74 1.33
N LEU A 56 11.29 9.70 1.81
CA LEU A 56 10.17 9.04 1.13
C LEU A 56 8.88 9.17 1.94
N ALA A 57 7.75 9.28 1.25
CA ALA A 57 6.43 9.18 1.85
C ALA A 57 5.96 7.72 1.96
N ALA A 58 6.31 6.90 0.96
CA ALA A 58 5.97 5.49 0.91
C ALA A 58 7.03 4.66 0.18
N LEU A 59 7.08 3.36 0.48
CA LEU A 59 7.90 2.37 -0.20
C LEU A 59 7.00 1.26 -0.74
N LYS A 60 7.04 1.06 -2.05
CA LYS A 60 6.30 -0.01 -2.72
C LYS A 60 7.14 -1.28 -2.76
N THR A 61 6.59 -2.40 -2.30
CA THR A 61 7.20 -3.72 -2.32
C THR A 61 6.52 -4.68 -3.29
N HIS A 62 7.22 -5.77 -3.59
CA HIS A 62 6.68 -7.02 -4.12
C HIS A 62 7.25 -8.13 -3.24
N VAL A 63 6.56 -8.48 -2.16
CA VAL A 63 7.07 -9.47 -1.20
C VAL A 63 7.27 -10.85 -1.85
N ASP A 64 6.51 -11.15 -2.89
CA ASP A 64 6.51 -12.40 -3.63
C ASP A 64 7.75 -12.62 -4.53
N VAL A 65 8.57 -11.59 -4.75
CA VAL A 65 9.88 -11.72 -5.43
C VAL A 65 11.07 -11.74 -4.47
N VAL A 66 10.82 -11.69 -3.15
CA VAL A 66 11.87 -11.73 -2.13
C VAL A 66 12.25 -13.20 -1.86
N GLU A 67 13.46 -13.56 -2.25
CA GLU A 67 13.94 -14.94 -2.26
C GLU A 67 14.33 -15.47 -0.87
N ASP A 68 14.73 -14.59 0.04
CA ASP A 68 15.19 -14.90 1.39
C ASP A 68 14.16 -14.52 2.46
N TRP A 69 12.89 -14.39 2.08
CA TRP A 69 11.81 -13.96 2.98
C TRP A 69 11.68 -14.88 4.20
N THR A 70 11.57 -14.27 5.38
CA THR A 70 11.11 -14.89 6.63
C THR A 70 10.21 -13.93 7.37
N SER A 71 9.32 -14.45 8.22
CA SER A 71 8.46 -13.62 9.09
C SER A 71 9.29 -12.70 10.00
N GLU A 72 10.35 -13.22 10.60
CA GLU A 72 11.19 -12.47 11.54
C GLU A 72 11.98 -11.37 10.80
N GLY A 73 12.55 -11.69 9.64
CA GLY A 73 13.28 -10.72 8.83
C GLY A 73 12.37 -9.64 8.26
N TRP A 74 11.14 -9.98 7.91
CA TRP A 74 10.17 -8.99 7.45
C TRP A 74 9.68 -8.07 8.57
N ALA A 75 9.61 -8.57 9.81
CA ALA A 75 9.36 -7.72 10.97
C ALA A 75 10.46 -6.66 11.15
N GLU A 76 11.73 -6.98 10.84
CA GLU A 76 12.81 -5.98 10.82
C GLU A 76 12.61 -4.93 9.72
N VAL A 77 12.12 -5.33 8.53
CA VAL A 77 11.80 -4.40 7.44
C VAL A 77 10.70 -3.43 7.86
N ARG A 78 9.62 -3.93 8.49
CA ARG A 78 8.54 -3.10 9.04
C ARG A 78 9.06 -2.16 10.11
N ALA A 79 9.84 -2.66 11.08
CA ALA A 79 10.41 -1.84 12.14
C ALA A 79 11.30 -0.71 11.60
N ALA A 80 12.15 -1.00 10.61
CA ALA A 80 12.98 0.03 9.98
C ALA A 80 12.15 1.09 9.25
N ALA A 81 10.99 0.73 8.68
CA ALA A 81 10.07 1.69 8.09
C ALA A 81 9.37 2.55 9.16
N ASP A 82 8.96 1.95 10.28
CA ASP A 82 8.37 2.65 11.43
C ASP A 82 9.31 3.71 12.02
N GLU A 83 10.60 3.40 12.15
CA GLU A 83 11.62 4.34 12.68
C GLU A 83 11.68 5.68 11.93
N VAL A 84 11.26 5.70 10.67
CA VAL A 84 11.28 6.88 9.80
C VAL A 84 9.89 7.27 9.31
N ASP A 85 8.83 6.76 9.96
CA ASP A 85 7.42 6.99 9.62
C ASP A 85 7.10 6.72 8.13
N LEU A 86 7.74 5.70 7.54
CA LEU A 86 7.60 5.33 6.14
C LEU A 86 6.45 4.33 5.96
N LEU A 87 5.51 4.65 5.06
CA LEU A 87 4.44 3.74 4.72
C LEU A 87 4.96 2.60 3.84
N LEU A 88 4.57 1.38 4.17
CA LEU A 88 4.80 0.21 3.33
C LEU A 88 3.57 -0.10 2.50
N PHE A 89 3.78 -0.20 1.20
CA PHE A 89 2.76 -0.41 0.19
C PHE A 89 3.07 -1.71 -0.57
N GLU A 90 2.26 -2.75 -0.39
CA GLU A 90 2.44 -3.99 -1.13
C GLU A 90 1.68 -3.95 -2.46
N ASP A 91 2.41 -3.95 -3.57
CA ASP A 91 1.82 -3.88 -4.91
C ASP A 91 1.39 -5.27 -5.43
N ARG A 92 0.57 -5.96 -4.63
CA ARG A 92 0.14 -7.33 -4.87
C ARG A 92 -0.81 -7.49 -6.06
N LYS A 93 -1.51 -6.42 -6.43
CA LYS A 93 -2.55 -6.37 -7.47
C LYS A 93 -3.59 -7.49 -7.29
N PHE A 94 -4.21 -7.55 -6.10
CA PHE A 94 -5.27 -8.52 -5.83
C PHE A 94 -6.35 -8.46 -6.94
N ALA A 95 -6.84 -9.62 -7.39
CA ALA A 95 -7.79 -9.70 -8.49
C ALA A 95 -8.72 -10.91 -8.37
N ASP A 96 -9.02 -11.34 -7.14
CA ASP A 96 -9.90 -12.46 -6.82
C ASP A 96 -11.18 -11.96 -6.12
N ILE A 97 -12.09 -12.87 -5.75
CA ILE A 97 -13.26 -12.53 -4.96
C ILE A 97 -12.88 -12.22 -3.50
N GLY A 98 -13.75 -11.51 -2.78
CA GLY A 98 -13.46 -10.98 -1.43
C GLY A 98 -12.93 -12.01 -0.43
N GLY A 99 -13.63 -13.12 -0.25
CA GLY A 99 -13.23 -14.15 0.71
C GLY A 99 -11.91 -14.86 0.38
N ILE A 100 -11.51 -14.90 -0.89
CA ILE A 100 -10.19 -15.42 -1.27
C ILE A 100 -9.11 -14.36 -1.05
N THR A 101 -9.40 -13.10 -1.39
CA THR A 101 -8.50 -11.96 -1.16
C THR A 101 -8.16 -11.81 0.32
N GLN A 102 -9.14 -11.96 1.22
CA GLN A 102 -8.92 -11.96 2.67
C GLN A 102 -7.91 -13.06 3.09
N LYS A 103 -8.08 -14.29 2.58
CA LYS A 103 -7.15 -15.40 2.85
C LYS A 103 -5.77 -15.17 2.26
N GLN A 104 -5.68 -14.55 1.08
CA GLN A 104 -4.40 -14.23 0.45
C GLN A 104 -3.64 -13.16 1.26
N MET A 105 -4.34 -12.21 1.86
CA MET A 105 -3.73 -11.24 2.77
C MET A 105 -3.15 -11.88 4.04
N HIS A 106 -3.79 -12.94 4.54
CA HIS A 106 -3.29 -13.75 5.67
C HIS A 106 -2.31 -14.87 5.28
N GLY A 107 -2.07 -15.06 3.98
CA GLY A 107 -1.32 -16.20 3.46
C GLY A 107 0.14 -16.19 3.88
N LEU A 108 0.98 -16.91 3.12
CA LEU A 108 2.41 -17.10 3.43
C LEU A 108 3.11 -15.81 3.90
N TYR A 109 2.83 -14.68 3.24
CA TYR A 109 3.52 -13.41 3.48
C TYR A 109 2.89 -12.52 4.58
N GLY A 110 1.74 -12.90 5.15
CA GLY A 110 1.06 -12.11 6.19
C GLY A 110 0.88 -10.64 5.82
N ILE A 111 0.46 -10.32 4.59
CA ILE A 111 0.37 -8.93 4.07
C ILE A 111 -0.49 -8.05 5.00
N ALA A 112 -1.56 -8.60 5.58
CA ALA A 112 -2.40 -7.89 6.56
C ALA A 112 -1.61 -7.41 7.79
N ASP A 113 -0.57 -8.11 8.19
CA ASP A 113 0.18 -7.84 9.42
C ASP A 113 1.11 -6.63 9.31
N TRP A 114 1.58 -6.29 8.11
CA TRP A 114 2.64 -5.29 7.93
C TRP A 114 2.35 -4.21 6.87
N ALA A 115 1.56 -4.49 5.85
CA ALA A 115 1.29 -3.52 4.79
C ALA A 115 0.31 -2.44 5.28
N ASP A 116 0.60 -1.18 4.97
CA ASP A 116 -0.29 -0.03 5.23
C ASP A 116 -1.22 0.21 4.03
N LEU A 117 -0.71 -0.09 2.83
CA LEU A 117 -1.43 0.02 1.56
C LEU A 117 -1.28 -1.27 0.75
N VAL A 118 -2.31 -1.62 -0.01
CA VAL A 118 -2.24 -2.68 -1.04
C VAL A 118 -2.87 -2.22 -2.36
N THR A 119 -2.49 -2.85 -3.48
CA THR A 119 -3.22 -2.67 -4.76
C THR A 119 -4.24 -3.75 -5.01
N ALA A 120 -5.36 -3.37 -5.64
CA ALA A 120 -6.38 -4.29 -6.11
C ALA A 120 -6.96 -3.86 -7.46
N HIS A 121 -7.29 -4.84 -8.30
CA HIS A 121 -8.15 -4.67 -9.47
C HIS A 121 -9.61 -4.82 -9.05
N LEU A 122 -10.49 -3.96 -9.59
CA LEU A 122 -11.93 -4.07 -9.36
C LEU A 122 -12.63 -5.04 -10.33
N ILE A 123 -11.88 -5.89 -11.02
CA ILE A 123 -12.42 -6.79 -12.06
C ILE A 123 -13.39 -7.83 -11.49
N SER A 124 -13.20 -8.23 -10.24
CA SER A 124 -14.05 -9.19 -9.51
C SER A 124 -15.20 -8.54 -8.75
N GLY A 125 -15.36 -7.21 -8.84
CA GLY A 125 -16.37 -6.45 -8.11
C GLY A 125 -15.88 -5.87 -6.77
N PRO A 126 -16.75 -5.13 -6.05
CA PRO A 126 -16.37 -4.37 -4.85
C PRO A 126 -15.97 -5.24 -3.66
N ASP A 127 -16.47 -6.47 -3.56
CA ASP A 127 -16.17 -7.42 -2.48
C ASP A 127 -14.67 -7.65 -2.28
N ILE A 128 -13.84 -7.40 -3.30
CA ILE A 128 -12.38 -7.47 -3.17
C ILE A 128 -11.85 -6.46 -2.12
N VAL A 129 -12.44 -5.26 -2.08
CA VAL A 129 -12.10 -4.23 -1.10
C VAL A 129 -12.55 -4.68 0.29
N ASP A 130 -13.76 -5.24 0.40
CA ASP A 130 -14.28 -5.77 1.65
C ASP A 130 -13.39 -6.91 2.19
N GLY A 131 -12.91 -7.79 1.31
CA GLY A 131 -11.96 -8.83 1.66
C GLY A 131 -10.65 -8.28 2.22
N CYS A 132 -10.11 -7.21 1.63
CA CYS A 132 -8.93 -6.53 2.17
C CYS A 132 -9.18 -5.89 3.53
N MET A 133 -10.31 -5.18 3.67
CA MET A 133 -10.69 -4.51 4.92
C MET A 133 -10.91 -5.51 6.05
N ALA A 134 -11.56 -6.64 5.75
CA ALA A 134 -11.76 -7.73 6.71
C ALA A 134 -10.43 -8.32 7.18
N ALA A 135 -9.46 -8.52 6.28
CA ALA A 135 -8.15 -9.04 6.66
C ALA A 135 -7.40 -8.13 7.62
N TRP A 136 -7.42 -6.81 7.39
CA TRP A 136 -6.85 -5.85 8.35
C TRP A 136 -7.60 -5.84 9.68
N ALA A 137 -8.95 -5.91 9.64
CA ALA A 137 -9.76 -5.97 10.85
C ALA A 137 -9.47 -7.21 11.70
N ASP A 138 -9.25 -8.38 11.08
CA ASP A 138 -8.91 -9.64 11.76
C ASP A 138 -7.64 -9.52 12.62
N VAL A 139 -6.68 -8.70 12.18
CA VAL A 139 -5.39 -8.46 12.89
C VAL A 139 -5.37 -7.14 13.66
N GLY A 140 -6.54 -6.49 13.81
CA GLY A 140 -6.68 -5.24 14.57
C GLY A 140 -5.97 -4.03 13.95
N ARG A 141 -5.68 -4.06 12.64
CA ARG A 141 -5.06 -2.97 11.89
C ARG A 141 -6.09 -2.28 11.00
N ASN A 142 -5.69 -1.14 10.44
CA ASN A 142 -6.41 -0.45 9.38
C ASN A 142 -5.42 -0.19 8.25
N GLY A 143 -5.87 -0.28 7.00
CA GLY A 143 -5.06 0.02 5.83
C GLY A 143 -5.87 0.66 4.71
N GLY A 144 -5.24 0.83 3.55
CA GLY A 144 -5.88 1.41 2.38
C GLY A 144 -5.68 0.58 1.11
N VAL A 145 -6.71 0.55 0.27
CA VAL A 145 -6.64 -0.10 -1.04
C VAL A 145 -6.49 0.95 -2.12
N LEU A 146 -5.44 0.83 -2.94
CA LEU A 146 -5.27 1.58 -4.17
C LEU A 146 -5.89 0.79 -5.32
N LEU A 147 -7.03 1.26 -5.83
CA LEU A 147 -7.72 0.63 -6.94
C LEU A 147 -7.06 0.94 -8.29
N LEU A 148 -6.82 -0.10 -9.07
CA LEU A 148 -6.18 0.00 -10.38
C LEU A 148 -7.20 0.34 -11.47
N ALA A 149 -7.50 1.64 -11.61
CA ALA A 149 -8.42 2.15 -12.64
C ALA A 149 -7.83 2.10 -14.06
N GLN A 150 -6.50 2.23 -14.16
CA GLN A 150 -5.74 2.25 -15.42
C GLN A 150 -4.38 1.60 -15.21
N MET A 151 -3.78 1.10 -16.30
CA MET A 151 -2.41 0.60 -16.30
C MET A 151 -1.59 1.24 -17.42
N SER A 152 -0.29 1.34 -17.21
CA SER A 152 0.67 1.87 -18.18
C SER A 152 1.15 0.83 -19.19
N SER A 153 0.84 -0.45 -18.99
CA SER A 153 1.27 -1.53 -19.88
C SER A 153 0.59 -1.42 -21.25
N ARG A 154 1.37 -1.67 -22.30
CA ARG A 154 0.89 -1.64 -23.69
C ARG A 154 -0.21 -2.69 -23.90
N GLY A 155 -1.36 -2.25 -24.43
CA GLY A 155 -2.47 -3.14 -24.80
C GLY A 155 -3.34 -3.61 -23.64
N ASN A 156 -3.26 -2.98 -22.47
CA ASN A 156 -4.13 -3.31 -21.35
C ASN A 156 -5.61 -3.01 -21.66
N LEU A 157 -6.50 -3.74 -20.98
CA LEU A 157 -7.95 -3.64 -21.16
C LEU A 157 -8.61 -2.65 -20.19
N LEU A 158 -7.83 -2.02 -19.31
CA LEU A 158 -8.33 -1.18 -18.21
C LEU A 158 -8.46 0.27 -18.70
N ALA A 159 -9.46 0.51 -19.53
CA ALA A 159 -9.70 1.81 -20.16
C ALA A 159 -11.19 2.14 -20.29
N GLY A 160 -11.48 3.43 -20.50
CA GLY A 160 -12.83 3.95 -20.77
C GLY A 160 -13.82 3.52 -19.70
N PRO A 161 -14.90 2.78 -20.05
CA PRO A 161 -15.94 2.38 -19.10
C PRO A 161 -15.43 1.63 -17.86
N TYR A 162 -14.34 0.85 -18.00
CA TYR A 162 -13.76 0.18 -16.85
C TYR A 162 -13.17 1.19 -15.85
N SER A 163 -12.38 2.15 -16.34
CA SER A 163 -11.77 3.19 -15.51
C SER A 163 -12.84 4.04 -14.83
N ASP A 164 -13.90 4.41 -15.55
CA ASP A 164 -15.03 5.16 -15.01
C ASP A 164 -15.74 4.40 -13.89
N ALA A 165 -15.96 3.09 -14.07
CA ALA A 165 -16.55 2.24 -13.05
C ALA A 165 -15.66 2.17 -11.79
N VAL A 166 -14.35 1.99 -11.96
CA VAL A 166 -13.42 1.95 -10.83
C VAL A 166 -13.43 3.28 -10.05
N VAL A 167 -13.42 4.41 -10.75
CA VAL A 167 -13.50 5.74 -10.12
C VAL A 167 -14.84 5.96 -9.42
N ALA A 168 -15.95 5.49 -10.00
CA ALA A 168 -17.27 5.61 -9.38
C ALA A 168 -17.38 4.79 -8.09
N HIS A 169 -16.81 3.59 -8.06
CA HIS A 169 -16.83 2.70 -6.90
C HIS A 169 -15.76 3.03 -5.84
N GLY A 170 -14.66 3.65 -6.23
CA GLY A 170 -13.54 4.01 -5.33
C GLY A 170 -13.66 5.35 -4.62
N ARG A 171 -14.82 6.02 -4.72
CA ARG A 171 -15.11 7.31 -4.07
C ARG A 171 -15.56 7.16 -2.62
#